data_AF-C1AEG1-F1
#
_entry.id   AF-C1AEG1-F1
#
_cell.length_a   1.000
_cell.length_b   1.000
_cell.length_c   1.000
_cell.angle_alpha   90.00
_cell.angle_beta   90.00
_cell.angle_gamma   90.00
#
_symmetry.space_group_name_H-M   'P 1'
#
loop_
_entity.id
_entity.type
_entity.pdbx_description
1 polymer ?
#
loop_
_entity_poly.entity_id
_entity_poly.type
_entity_poly.pdbx_seq_one_letter_code
_entity_poly.pdbx_strand_id
1 'polypeptide(L)'
;MTNPVVTQSMHPAWPRVAFQGEAGAFSEMAIRQHWPDGADAIACHTFIEAVQRVCEQAVDFAVIPVENAIAGLVRPAHDAMHEAGDRLQSCGEVRVPIHLCLMAPHGASLAGLREVRSHAVALAQCRLFFARHEWLISMPHADTAGAARDVAEWGDRTRGAVASESAAARYGLEIIAHHIQDIPHNWTRFVVLQRRS
;
A
#
# COMPACT_ATOMS: atom_id res chain seq x y z
N MET A 1 19.92 39.54 -30.06
CA MET A 1 20.27 38.94 -28.75
C MET A 1 18.98 38.85 -27.95
N THR A 2 18.34 37.69 -27.95
CA THR A 2 17.13 37.44 -27.14
C THR A 2 17.35 36.10 -26.44
N ASN A 3 17.62 36.18 -25.14
CA ASN A 3 17.80 35.04 -24.26
C ASN A 3 16.42 34.41 -24.01
N PRO A 4 16.23 33.09 -24.15
CA PRO A 4 14.96 32.49 -23.76
C PRO A 4 14.89 32.42 -22.23
N VAL A 5 13.78 32.93 -21.69
CA VAL A 5 13.43 32.79 -20.27
C VAL A 5 13.12 31.32 -20.03
N VAL A 6 13.99 30.66 -19.27
CA VAL A 6 13.70 29.33 -18.72
C VAL A 6 12.69 29.51 -17.60
N THR A 7 11.42 29.20 -17.87
CA THR A 7 10.41 28.97 -16.83
C THR A 7 10.76 27.70 -16.08
N GLN A 8 11.57 27.81 -15.01
CA GLN A 8 11.60 26.77 -13.97
C GLN A 8 10.27 26.85 -13.22
N SER A 9 9.43 25.81 -13.35
CA SER A 9 8.27 25.64 -12.48
C SER A 9 8.77 25.33 -11.07
N MET A 10 8.75 26.33 -10.20
CA MET A 10 9.04 26.16 -8.78
C MET A 10 7.83 25.52 -8.09
N HIS A 11 7.66 24.22 -8.28
CA HIS A 11 6.97 23.42 -7.26
C HIS A 11 7.85 23.43 -6.01
N PRO A 12 7.31 23.56 -4.79
CA PRO A 12 8.10 23.24 -3.61
C PRO A 12 8.67 21.84 -3.81
N ALA A 13 9.96 21.64 -3.51
CA ALA A 13 10.57 20.32 -3.56
C ALA A 13 9.89 19.48 -2.46
N TRP A 14 8.84 18.74 -2.85
CA TRP A 14 8.16 17.83 -1.96
C TRP A 14 9.15 16.79 -1.44
N PRO A 15 9.01 16.36 -0.17
CA PRO A 15 9.84 15.31 0.37
C PRO A 15 9.66 14.04 -0.45
N ARG A 16 10.77 13.37 -0.77
CA ARG A 16 10.77 12.08 -1.47
C ARG A 16 10.70 10.98 -0.42
N VAL A 17 9.64 10.19 -0.48
CA VAL A 17 9.29 9.24 0.59
C VAL A 17 9.15 7.83 0.02
N ALA A 18 10.09 6.95 0.36
CA ALA A 18 10.03 5.55 -0.04
C ALA A 18 9.00 4.76 0.76
N PHE A 19 8.35 3.80 0.11
CA PHE A 19 7.53 2.79 0.77
C PHE A 19 7.59 1.47 -0.01
N GLN A 20 7.37 0.35 0.67
CA GLN A 20 7.21 -0.94 0.01
C GLN A 20 5.77 -1.10 -0.49
N GLY A 21 5.62 -1.52 -1.74
CA GLY A 21 4.33 -1.82 -2.37
C GLY A 21 4.10 -1.02 -3.65
N GLU A 22 2.85 -0.95 -4.06
CA GLU A 22 2.41 -0.25 -5.27
C GLU A 22 1.55 0.98 -4.94
N ALA A 23 1.30 1.85 -5.92
CA ALA A 23 0.40 2.99 -5.76
C ALA A 23 -1.01 2.52 -5.33
N GLY A 24 -1.62 3.18 -4.36
CA GLY A 24 -2.86 2.73 -3.72
C GLY A 24 -2.65 1.82 -2.50
N ALA A 25 -1.41 1.45 -2.15
CA ALA A 25 -1.13 0.72 -0.92
C ALA A 25 -1.45 1.54 0.34
N PHE A 26 -1.67 0.85 1.47
CA PHE A 26 -1.89 1.50 2.77
C PHE A 26 -0.69 2.35 3.21
N SER A 27 0.54 1.98 2.84
CA SER A 27 1.75 2.78 3.09
C SER A 27 1.70 4.14 2.39
N GLU A 28 1.20 4.19 1.14
CA GLU A 28 1.03 5.45 0.41
C GLU A 28 -0.06 6.32 1.06
N MET A 29 -1.10 5.71 1.63
CA MET A 29 -2.08 6.44 2.44
C MET A 29 -1.45 7.02 3.71
N ALA A 30 -0.54 6.29 4.38
CA ALA A 30 0.20 6.80 5.53
C ALA A 30 1.09 8.01 5.15
N ILE A 31 1.72 7.98 3.97
CA ILE A 31 2.47 9.13 3.42
C ILE A 31 1.54 10.33 3.27
N ARG A 32 0.40 10.18 2.60
CA ARG A 32 -0.57 11.28 2.41
C ARG A 32 -1.10 11.86 3.73
N GLN A 33 -1.26 11.04 4.76
CA GLN A 33 -1.68 11.50 6.08
C GLN A 33 -0.58 12.28 6.81
N HIS A 34 0.69 11.88 6.67
CA HIS A 34 1.82 12.55 7.31
C HIS A 34 2.21 13.86 6.62
N TRP A 35 2.12 13.89 5.28
CA TRP A 35 2.40 15.06 4.44
C TRP A 35 1.15 15.49 3.67
N PRO A 36 0.19 16.16 4.33
CA PRO A 36 -1.07 16.58 3.69
C PRO A 36 -0.85 17.62 2.57
N ASP A 37 0.23 18.40 2.64
CA ASP A 37 0.60 19.42 1.65
C ASP A 37 1.30 18.84 0.40
N GLY A 38 1.64 17.55 0.42
CA GLY A 38 2.25 16.81 -0.69
C GLY A 38 3.59 16.17 -0.37
N ALA A 39 3.82 15.00 -0.97
CA ALA A 39 5.05 14.21 -0.94
C ALA A 39 5.21 13.45 -2.26
N ASP A 40 6.45 13.22 -2.70
CA ASP A 40 6.76 12.34 -3.83
C ASP A 40 6.93 10.90 -3.33
N ALA A 41 5.88 10.09 -3.48
CA ALA A 41 5.83 8.73 -2.96
C ALA A 41 6.56 7.75 -3.90
N ILE A 42 7.69 7.21 -3.44
CA ILE A 42 8.56 6.31 -4.22
C ILE A 42 8.27 4.85 -3.85
N ALA A 43 7.54 4.18 -4.72
CA ALA A 43 7.28 2.74 -4.60
C ALA A 43 8.59 1.93 -4.69
N CYS A 44 8.71 0.93 -3.82
CA CYS A 44 9.82 -0.01 -3.73
C CYS A 44 9.27 -1.44 -3.69
N HIS A 45 10.01 -2.39 -4.24
CA HIS A 45 9.58 -3.78 -4.27
C HIS A 45 9.64 -4.43 -2.88
N THR A 46 10.63 -4.06 -2.07
CA THR A 46 10.87 -4.64 -0.74
C THR A 46 11.07 -3.58 0.34
N PHE A 47 10.89 -3.97 1.61
CA PHE A 47 11.22 -3.11 2.75
C PHE A 47 12.71 -2.80 2.82
N ILE A 48 13.56 -3.77 2.44
CA ILE A 48 15.01 -3.61 2.37
C ILE A 48 15.37 -2.48 1.39
N GLU A 49 14.80 -2.49 0.19
CA GLU A 49 15.02 -1.43 -0.81
C GLU A 49 14.56 -0.06 -0.30
N ALA A 50 13.36 0.03 0.29
CA ALA A 50 12.84 1.29 0.81
C ALA A 50 13.74 1.88 1.90
N VAL A 51 14.21 1.03 2.81
CA VAL A 51 15.14 1.39 3.88
C VAL A 51 16.52 1.78 3.34
N GLN A 52 17.07 1.00 2.40
CA GLN A 52 18.37 1.26 1.80
C GLN A 52 18.40 2.61 1.06
N ARG A 53 17.33 2.98 0.36
CA ARG A 53 17.24 4.30 -0.28
C ARG A 53 17.39 5.47 0.69
N VAL A 54 16.89 5.35 1.93
CA VAL A 54 17.11 6.36 2.98
C VAL A 54 18.56 6.33 3.46
N CYS A 55 19.10 5.14 3.71
CA CYS A 55 20.49 4.97 4.10
C CYS A 55 21.46 5.58 3.07
N GLU A 56 21.17 5.44 1.78
CA GLU A 56 21.96 5.97 0.66
C GLU A 56 21.65 7.44 0.33
N GLN A 57 20.69 8.06 1.04
CA GLN A 57 20.21 9.42 0.77
C GLN A 57 19.65 9.61 -0.64
N ALA A 58 19.16 8.52 -1.25
CA ALA A 58 18.45 8.55 -2.53
C ALA A 58 17.01 9.08 -2.37
N VAL A 59 16.47 9.07 -1.15
CA VAL A 59 15.19 9.66 -0.74
C VAL A 59 15.37 10.29 0.66
N ASP A 60 14.45 11.18 1.04
CA ASP A 60 14.50 11.89 2.33
C ASP A 60 13.99 11.01 3.48
N PHE A 61 12.92 10.26 3.23
CA PHE A 61 12.22 9.45 4.24
C PHE A 61 11.81 8.08 3.72
N ALA A 62 11.51 7.16 4.63
CA ALA A 62 10.74 5.95 4.34
C ALA A 62 9.57 5.80 5.31
N VAL A 63 8.42 5.36 4.81
CA VAL A 63 7.26 5.01 5.64
C VAL A 63 7.13 3.50 5.71
N ILE A 64 7.32 2.95 6.91
CA ILE A 64 7.45 1.51 7.14
C ILE A 64 6.35 1.03 8.10
N PRO A 65 5.53 0.02 7.74
CA PRO A 65 4.58 -0.59 8.65
C PRO A 65 5.33 -1.40 9.70
N VAL A 66 5.05 -1.14 10.98
CA VAL A 66 5.72 -1.84 12.08
C VAL A 66 4.78 -2.76 12.84
N GLU A 67 3.48 -2.47 12.87
CA GLU A 67 2.52 -3.21 13.68
C GLU A 67 1.13 -3.11 13.07
N ASN A 68 0.45 -4.25 12.94
CA ASN A 68 -0.97 -4.32 12.63
C ASN A 68 -1.76 -4.77 13.87
N ALA A 69 -2.92 -4.16 14.10
CA ALA A 69 -3.76 -4.43 15.26
C ALA A 69 -4.22 -5.90 15.39
N ILE A 70 -4.29 -6.63 14.28
CA ILE A 70 -4.75 -8.02 14.23
C ILE A 70 -3.56 -8.98 14.03
N ALA A 71 -2.71 -8.71 13.04
CA ALA A 71 -1.60 -9.59 12.66
C ALA A 71 -0.34 -9.40 13.53
N GLY A 72 -0.28 -8.34 14.34
CA GLY A 72 0.86 -8.01 15.19
C GLY A 72 2.04 -7.41 14.43
N LEU A 73 3.25 -7.72 14.89
CA LEU A 73 4.51 -7.20 14.33
C LEU A 73 4.67 -7.57 12.85
N VAL A 74 4.99 -6.57 12.02
CA VAL A 74 5.35 -6.78 10.61
C VAL A 74 6.81 -7.20 10.53
N ARG A 75 7.08 -8.51 10.70
CA ARG A 75 8.46 -9.05 10.78
C ARG A 75 9.36 -8.65 9.62
N PRO A 76 8.96 -8.75 8.33
CA PRO A 76 9.86 -8.40 7.23
C PRO A 76 10.31 -6.94 7.26
N ALA A 77 9.45 -6.04 7.73
CA ALA A 77 9.78 -4.63 7.91
C ALA A 77 10.71 -4.41 9.11
N HIS A 78 10.43 -5.09 10.23
CA HIS A 78 11.30 -5.09 11.41
C HIS A 78 12.72 -5.57 11.07
N ASP A 79 12.84 -6.67 10.34
CA ASP A 79 14.13 -7.26 9.99
C ASP A 79 14.92 -6.33 9.06
N ALA A 80 14.26 -5.70 8.07
CA ALA A 80 14.88 -4.70 7.21
C ALA A 80 15.40 -3.47 7.97
N MET A 81 14.65 -2.98 8.96
CA MET A 81 15.12 -1.89 9.83
C MET A 81 16.28 -2.33 10.72
N HIS A 82 16.25 -3.56 11.24
CA HIS A 82 17.31 -4.10 12.09
C HIS A 82 18.61 -4.28 11.29
N GLU A 83 18.56 -4.74 10.04
CA GLU A 83 19.71 -4.85 9.15
C GLU A 83 20.34 -3.47 8.82
N ALA A 84 19.52 -2.42 8.78
CA ALA A 84 20.02 -1.06 8.62
C ALA A 84 20.81 -0.55 9.83
N GLY A 85 20.60 -1.12 11.02
CA GLY A 85 21.31 -0.78 12.24
C GLY A 85 21.01 0.65 12.73
N ASP A 86 22.03 1.34 13.21
CA ASP A 86 21.95 2.70 13.75
C ASP A 86 21.92 3.81 12.68
N ARG A 87 21.99 3.44 11.39
CA ARG A 87 21.94 4.39 10.26
C ARG A 87 20.60 5.11 10.13
N LEU A 88 19.56 4.63 10.81
CA LEU A 88 18.21 5.17 10.76
C LEU A 88 17.75 5.66 12.12
N GLN A 89 16.82 6.60 12.09
CA GLN A 89 16.06 7.03 13.25
C GLN A 89 14.61 7.28 12.84
N SER A 90 13.67 6.95 13.73
CA SER A 90 12.27 7.32 13.56
C SER A 90 12.09 8.79 13.88
N CYS A 91 11.44 9.54 12.98
CA CYS A 91 11.10 10.96 13.18
C CYS A 91 9.57 11.22 13.21
N GLY A 92 8.75 10.16 13.10
CA GLY A 92 7.30 10.30 13.17
C GLY A 92 6.60 8.95 13.14
N GLU A 93 5.29 8.98 13.40
CA GLU A 93 4.43 7.81 13.25
C GLU A 93 3.04 8.19 12.73
N VAL A 94 2.38 7.22 12.11
CA VAL A 94 1.03 7.35 11.55
C VAL A 94 0.26 6.08 11.82
N ARG A 95 -1.02 6.18 12.19
CA ARG A 95 -1.92 5.03 12.28
C ARG A 95 -2.98 5.12 11.19
N VAL A 96 -3.01 4.10 10.35
CA VAL A 96 -3.90 4.00 9.20
C VAL A 96 -4.96 2.94 9.48
N PRO A 97 -6.26 3.28 9.48
CA PRO A 97 -7.34 2.29 9.48
C PRO A 97 -7.26 1.40 8.23
N ILE A 98 -7.43 0.10 8.42
CA ILE A 98 -7.38 -0.89 7.34
C ILE A 98 -8.81 -1.32 7.02
N HIS A 99 -9.32 -0.84 5.89
CA HIS A 99 -10.59 -1.26 5.33
C HIS A 99 -10.33 -2.04 4.05
N LEU A 100 -10.70 -3.32 4.06
CA LEU A 100 -10.51 -4.22 2.94
C LEU A 100 -11.77 -4.22 2.09
N CYS A 101 -11.61 -3.91 0.80
CA CYS A 101 -12.69 -3.89 -0.18
C CYS A 101 -12.46 -4.99 -1.21
N LEU A 102 -13.51 -5.72 -1.57
CA LEU A 102 -13.52 -6.57 -2.76
C LEU A 102 -13.79 -5.68 -3.97
N MET A 103 -12.92 -5.73 -4.96
CA MET A 103 -13.04 -4.94 -6.19
C MET A 103 -12.79 -5.80 -7.44
N ALA A 104 -13.36 -5.39 -8.56
CA ALA A 104 -13.26 -6.12 -9.83
C ALA A 104 -13.45 -5.16 -11.02
N PRO A 105 -13.14 -5.60 -12.26
CA PRO A 105 -13.37 -4.77 -13.45
C PRO A 105 -14.85 -4.39 -13.60
N HIS A 106 -15.11 -3.23 -14.21
CA HIS A 106 -16.48 -2.72 -14.35
C HIS A 106 -17.43 -3.73 -15.03
N GLY A 107 -18.61 -3.89 -14.44
CA GLY A 107 -19.62 -4.86 -14.87
C GLY A 107 -19.38 -6.29 -14.41
N ALA A 108 -18.36 -6.53 -13.57
CA ALA A 108 -18.27 -7.77 -12.79
C ALA A 108 -19.38 -7.81 -11.73
N SER A 109 -19.76 -9.02 -11.33
CA SER A 109 -20.71 -9.24 -10.24
C SER A 109 -20.15 -10.26 -9.26
N LEU A 110 -20.55 -10.17 -7.99
CA LEU A 110 -20.09 -11.08 -6.95
C LEU A 110 -20.33 -12.55 -7.29
N ALA A 111 -21.49 -12.87 -7.89
CA ALA A 111 -21.84 -14.22 -8.33
C ALA A 111 -21.03 -14.68 -9.57
N GLY A 112 -20.51 -13.74 -10.37
CA GLY A 112 -19.67 -14.00 -11.53
C GLY A 112 -18.20 -14.21 -11.22
N LEU A 113 -17.73 -13.72 -10.06
CA LEU A 113 -16.35 -13.90 -9.61
C LEU A 113 -16.04 -15.37 -9.32
N ARG A 114 -14.78 -15.76 -9.55
CA ARG A 114 -14.24 -17.11 -9.32
C ARG A 114 -12.93 -17.05 -8.56
N GLU A 115 -12.11 -16.05 -8.84
CA GLU A 115 -10.80 -15.89 -8.22
C GLU A 115 -10.68 -14.52 -7.57
N VAL A 116 -10.13 -14.46 -6.36
CA VAL A 116 -9.86 -13.19 -5.66
C VAL A 116 -8.42 -13.16 -5.17
N ARG A 117 -7.66 -12.14 -5.59
CA ARG A 117 -6.24 -11.99 -5.25
C ARG A 117 -6.00 -10.92 -4.18
N SER A 118 -5.06 -11.18 -3.28
CA SER A 118 -4.55 -10.16 -2.35
C SER A 118 -3.33 -10.67 -1.59
N HIS A 119 -2.72 -9.80 -0.78
CA HIS A 119 -1.71 -10.22 0.18
C HIS A 119 -2.27 -11.28 1.13
N ALA A 120 -1.47 -12.30 1.47
CA ALA A 120 -1.91 -13.42 2.31
C ALA A 120 -2.48 -12.98 3.66
N VAL A 121 -1.89 -11.94 4.27
CA VAL A 121 -2.38 -11.35 5.53
C VAL A 121 -3.78 -10.73 5.36
N ALA A 122 -4.06 -10.07 4.23
CA ALA A 122 -5.37 -9.49 3.96
C ALA A 122 -6.43 -10.57 3.73
N LEU A 123 -6.10 -11.63 2.96
CA LEU A 123 -6.98 -12.77 2.75
C LEU A 123 -7.31 -13.49 4.07
N ALA A 124 -6.32 -13.68 4.94
CA ALA A 124 -6.48 -14.29 6.25
C ALA A 124 -7.40 -13.49 7.19
N GLN A 125 -7.63 -12.20 6.90
CA GLN A 125 -8.53 -11.32 7.64
C GLN A 125 -9.93 -11.24 7.02
N CYS A 126 -10.23 -11.98 5.95
CA CYS A 126 -11.54 -11.96 5.26
C CYS A 126 -12.22 -13.34 5.26
N ARG A 127 -11.94 -14.20 6.26
CA ARG A 127 -12.33 -15.61 6.23
C ARG A 127 -13.84 -15.80 6.25
N LEU A 128 -14.56 -14.97 7.00
CA LEU A 128 -16.03 -15.03 7.06
C LEU A 128 -16.65 -14.65 5.72
N PHE A 129 -16.03 -13.71 4.99
CA PHE A 129 -16.47 -13.36 3.65
C PHE A 129 -16.31 -14.55 2.70
N PHE A 130 -15.13 -15.18 2.64
CA PHE A 130 -14.90 -16.35 1.79
C PHE A 130 -15.76 -17.55 2.17
N ALA A 131 -16.01 -17.78 3.46
CA ALA A 131 -16.90 -18.85 3.92
C ALA A 131 -18.37 -18.66 3.50
N ARG A 132 -18.82 -17.42 3.28
CA ARG A 132 -20.17 -17.12 2.76
C ARG A 132 -20.25 -17.20 1.24
N HIS A 133 -19.11 -17.18 0.56
CA HIS A 133 -19.01 -17.15 -0.90
C HIS A 133 -18.08 -18.27 -1.36
N GLU A 134 -18.44 -19.52 -1.06
CA GLU A 134 -17.58 -20.72 -1.21
C GLU A 134 -17.12 -21.00 -2.64
N TRP A 135 -17.73 -20.35 -3.65
CA TRP A 135 -17.30 -20.43 -5.05
C TRP A 135 -16.08 -19.55 -5.37
N LEU A 136 -15.68 -18.66 -4.44
CA LEU A 136 -14.53 -17.79 -4.59
C LEU A 136 -13.26 -18.48 -4.10
N ILE A 137 -12.26 -18.56 -4.98
CA ILE A 137 -10.94 -19.09 -4.66
C ILE A 137 -10.04 -17.90 -4.29
N SER A 138 -9.53 -17.90 -3.06
CA SER A 138 -8.56 -16.91 -2.60
C SER A 138 -7.16 -17.25 -3.07
N MET A 139 -6.49 -16.32 -3.76
CA MET A 139 -5.16 -16.52 -4.34
C MET A 139 -4.16 -15.51 -3.75
N PRO A 140 -3.07 -15.97 -3.10
CA PRO A 140 -2.09 -15.08 -2.51
C PRO A 140 -1.34 -14.28 -3.59
N HIS A 141 -1.04 -13.03 -3.26
CA HIS A 141 -0.28 -12.09 -4.06
C HIS A 141 0.78 -11.38 -3.17
N ALA A 142 1.81 -10.80 -3.78
CA ALA A 142 2.90 -10.15 -3.05
C ALA A 142 2.48 -8.83 -2.36
N ASP A 143 1.43 -8.17 -2.85
CA ASP A 143 0.91 -6.92 -2.30
C ASP A 143 -0.61 -6.78 -2.61
N THR A 144 -1.31 -6.02 -1.78
CA THR A 144 -2.74 -5.73 -1.96
C THR A 144 -3.01 -4.81 -3.15
N ALA A 145 -2.24 -3.72 -3.31
CA ALA A 145 -2.43 -2.77 -4.41
C ALA A 145 -1.92 -3.35 -5.74
N GLY A 146 -0.82 -4.12 -5.72
CA GLY A 146 -0.37 -4.89 -6.86
C GLY A 146 -1.42 -5.90 -7.36
N ALA A 147 -2.16 -6.55 -6.45
CA ALA A 147 -3.26 -7.44 -6.85
C ALA A 147 -4.39 -6.69 -7.57
N ALA A 148 -4.71 -5.47 -7.11
CA ALA A 148 -5.69 -4.60 -7.77
C ALA A 148 -5.19 -4.13 -9.15
N ARG A 149 -3.93 -3.72 -9.28
CA ARG A 149 -3.31 -3.38 -10.57
C ARG A 149 -3.47 -4.53 -11.57
N ASP A 150 -3.04 -5.73 -11.19
CA ASP A 150 -3.05 -6.89 -12.07
C ASP A 150 -4.48 -7.25 -12.51
N VAL A 151 -5.46 -7.19 -11.60
CA VAL A 151 -6.88 -7.41 -11.93
C VAL A 151 -7.41 -6.36 -12.91
N ALA A 152 -7.02 -5.09 -12.75
CA ALA A 152 -7.39 -4.04 -13.70
C ALA A 152 -6.77 -4.26 -15.08
N GLU A 153 -5.49 -4.64 -15.14
CA GLU A 153 -4.77 -4.93 -16.38
C GLU A 153 -5.36 -6.12 -17.14
N TRP A 154 -5.77 -7.17 -16.43
CA TRP A 154 -6.40 -8.34 -17.07
C TRP A 154 -7.79 -8.05 -17.61
N GLY A 155 -8.56 -7.17 -16.95
CA GLY A 155 -9.94 -6.86 -17.33
C GLY A 155 -10.92 -8.05 -17.26
N ASP A 156 -10.50 -9.17 -16.67
CA ASP A 156 -11.29 -10.39 -16.53
C ASP A 156 -12.33 -10.23 -15.41
N ARG A 157 -13.60 -10.15 -15.79
CA ARG A 157 -14.74 -9.98 -14.87
C ARG A 157 -14.98 -11.16 -13.93
N THR A 158 -14.28 -12.28 -14.12
CA THR A 158 -14.31 -13.42 -13.18
C THR A 158 -13.26 -13.30 -12.08
N ARG A 159 -12.40 -12.27 -12.13
CA ARG A 159 -11.32 -12.04 -11.17
C ARG A 159 -11.56 -10.76 -10.38
N GLY A 160 -11.28 -10.84 -9.09
CA GLY A 160 -11.32 -9.71 -8.17
C GLY A 160 -10.04 -9.56 -7.37
N ALA A 161 -9.91 -8.43 -6.68
CA ALA A 161 -8.85 -8.18 -5.72
C ALA A 161 -9.46 -7.79 -4.37
N VAL A 162 -8.76 -8.12 -3.28
CA VAL A 162 -8.98 -7.46 -1.98
C VAL A 162 -7.90 -6.42 -1.79
N ALA A 163 -8.26 -5.15 -1.70
CA ALA A 163 -7.30 -4.06 -1.50
C ALA A 163 -7.95 -2.86 -0.79
N SER A 164 -7.19 -1.76 -0.68
CA SER A 164 -7.71 -0.50 -0.16
C SER A 164 -8.71 0.14 -1.13
N GLU A 165 -9.62 0.96 -0.63
CA GLU A 165 -10.49 1.78 -1.48
C GLU A 165 -9.70 2.72 -2.42
N SER A 166 -8.55 3.22 -1.95
CA SER A 166 -7.64 4.02 -2.79
C SER A 166 -7.11 3.25 -4.00
N ALA A 167 -6.89 1.94 -3.88
CA ALA A 167 -6.45 1.11 -5.01
C ALA A 167 -7.56 0.97 -6.07
N ALA A 168 -8.82 0.85 -5.67
CA ALA A 168 -9.94 0.80 -6.61
C ALA A 168 -10.01 2.08 -7.45
N ALA A 169 -9.96 3.25 -6.80
CA ALA A 169 -9.95 4.54 -7.47
C ALA A 169 -8.71 4.71 -8.37
N ARG A 170 -7.54 4.27 -7.90
CA ARG A 170 -6.27 4.36 -8.64
C ARG A 170 -6.28 3.57 -9.95
N TYR A 171 -6.87 2.37 -9.93
CA TYR A 171 -6.83 1.43 -11.05
C TYR A 171 -8.15 1.33 -11.83
N GLY A 172 -9.13 2.18 -11.52
CA GLY A 172 -10.41 2.20 -12.22
C GLY A 172 -11.25 0.94 -12.02
N LEU A 173 -11.13 0.30 -10.86
CA LEU A 173 -11.92 -0.87 -10.48
C LEU A 173 -13.19 -0.48 -9.76
N GLU A 174 -14.22 -1.31 -9.90
CA GLU A 174 -15.49 -1.19 -9.20
C GLU A 174 -15.42 -1.94 -7.87
N ILE A 175 -15.85 -1.30 -6.78
CA ILE A 175 -15.96 -1.96 -5.47
C ILE A 175 -17.26 -2.77 -5.43
N ILE A 176 -17.11 -4.08 -5.30
CA ILE A 176 -18.21 -5.05 -5.22
C ILE A 176 -18.72 -5.18 -3.78
N ALA A 177 -17.82 -5.09 -2.80
CA ALA A 177 -18.17 -5.12 -1.39
C ALA A 177 -17.17 -4.32 -0.55
N HIS A 178 -17.68 -3.46 0.33
CA HIS A 178 -16.89 -2.69 1.29
C HIS A 178 -16.74 -3.46 2.61
N HIS A 179 -15.66 -3.17 3.33
CA HIS A 179 -15.41 -3.63 4.70
C HIS A 179 -15.58 -5.14 4.91
N ILE A 180 -14.96 -5.95 4.03
CA ILE A 180 -15.11 -7.42 4.06
C ILE A 180 -14.23 -8.10 5.12
N GLN A 181 -13.40 -7.34 5.85
CA GLN A 181 -12.59 -7.88 6.92
C GLN A 181 -13.44 -8.39 8.09
N ASP A 182 -13.00 -9.46 8.72
CA ASP A 182 -13.70 -10.15 9.81
C ASP A 182 -13.81 -9.29 11.08
N ILE A 183 -12.79 -8.47 11.35
CA ILE A 183 -12.74 -7.58 12.52
C ILE A 183 -12.74 -6.12 12.01
N PRO A 184 -13.77 -5.32 12.30
CA PRO A 184 -13.88 -3.94 11.80
C PRO A 184 -12.79 -3.00 12.34
N HIS A 185 -12.36 -3.21 13.57
CA HIS A 185 -11.39 -2.35 14.27
C HIS A 185 -9.96 -2.76 13.92
N ASN A 186 -9.55 -2.52 12.68
CA ASN A 186 -8.24 -2.85 12.16
C ASN A 186 -7.47 -1.58 11.81
N TRP A 187 -6.21 -1.50 12.24
CA TRP A 187 -5.30 -0.43 11.87
C TRP A 187 -3.88 -0.97 11.77
N THR A 188 -3.06 -0.28 10.99
CA THR A 188 -1.62 -0.50 10.94
C THR A 188 -0.91 0.77 11.37
N ARG A 189 0.05 0.62 12.27
CA ARG A 189 0.96 1.68 12.69
C ARG A 189 2.20 1.65 11.79
N PHE A 190 2.50 2.81 11.25
CA PHE A 190 3.63 3.09 10.40
C PHE A 190 4.58 4.04 11.13
N VAL A 191 5.87 3.88 10.91
CA VAL A 191 6.90 4.82 11.35
C VAL A 191 7.49 5.54 10.14
N VAL A 192 7.85 6.80 10.35
CA VAL A 192 8.59 7.61 9.39
C VAL A 192 10.05 7.53 9.76
N LEU A 193 10.86 6.99 8.87
CA LEU A 193 12.30 6.83 9.06
C LEU A 193 13.04 7.88 8.26
N GLN A 194 14.11 8.41 8.84
CA GLN A 194 15.11 9.23 8.18
C GLN A 194 16.51 8.72 8.51
N ARG A 195 17.51 9.15 7.74
CA ARG A 195 18.91 8.84 8.06
C ARG A 195 19.30 9.48 9.40
N ARG A 196 20.05 8.74 10.21
CA ARG A 196 20.65 9.25 11.44
C ARG A 196 21.85 10.15 11.10
N SER A 197 21.84 11.36 11.65
CA SER A 197 22.95 12.33 11.55
C SER A 197 24.18 11.87 12.31
#